data_AF-X1D0B4-F1
#
_entry.id   AF-X1D0B4-F1
#
_cell.length_a   1.000
_cell.length_b   1.000
_cell.length_c   1.000
_cell.angle_alpha   90.00
_cell.angle_beta   90.00
_cell.angle_gamma   90.00
#
_symmetry.space_group_name_H-M   'P 1'
#
loop_
_entity.id
_entity.type
_entity.pdbx_description
1 polymer ?
#
loop_
_entity_poly.entity_id
_entity_poly.type
_entity_poly.pdbx_seq_one_letter_code
_entity_poly.pdbx_strand_id
1 'polypeptide(L)'
;IKQKFENAKVLVDTNRAKEAIAYIYLIYNDIITIKFKKPRLAHQTIREYAIRCVTELDQKPESIYPFIKKIEDIIYGGVEPTNKELNFTVQLFSNLYNDITGKTLPTVSF
;
A
#
# COMPACT_ATOMS: atom_id res chain seq x y z
N ILE A 1 2.26 13.79 -1.76
CA ILE A 1 2.87 12.47 -1.42
C ILE A 1 3.88 12.57 -0.29
N LYS A 2 4.93 13.41 -0.34
CA LYS A 2 5.97 13.48 0.72
C LYS A 2 5.42 13.58 2.16
N GLN A 3 4.51 14.52 2.42
CA GLN A 3 3.85 14.65 3.73
C GLN A 3 3.13 13.36 4.19
N LYS A 4 2.55 12.59 3.25
CA LYS A 4 1.88 11.33 3.60
C LYS A 4 2.88 10.27 4.04
N PHE A 5 4.06 10.22 3.44
CA PHE A 5 5.14 9.35 3.94
C PHE A 5 5.58 9.72 5.36
N GLU A 6 5.74 11.01 5.64
CA GLU A 6 6.07 11.50 6.99
C GLU A 6 4.98 11.14 8.01
N ASN A 7 3.71 11.35 7.66
CA ASN A 7 2.59 10.97 8.54
C ASN A 7 2.58 9.46 8.81
N ALA A 8 2.84 8.65 7.79
CA ALA A 8 2.87 7.21 7.94
C ALA A 8 4.03 6.77 8.85
N LYS A 9 5.20 7.41 8.74
CA LYS A 9 6.32 7.20 9.66
C LYS A 9 5.95 7.54 11.10
N VAL A 10 5.27 8.66 11.35
CA VAL A 10 4.80 9.00 12.70
C VAL A 10 3.87 7.91 13.25
N LEU A 11 3.00 7.33 12.43
CA LEU A 11 2.14 6.21 12.86
C LEU A 11 2.96 4.96 13.23
N VAL A 12 4.05 4.68 12.53
CA VAL A 12 4.97 3.60 12.89
C VAL A 12 5.70 3.90 14.21
N ASP A 13 6.30 5.09 14.31
CA ASP A 13 7.05 5.53 15.50
C ASP A 13 6.18 5.57 16.77
N THR A 14 4.87 5.77 16.61
CA THR A 14 3.88 5.81 17.72
C THR A 14 3.17 4.49 17.95
N ASN A 15 3.66 3.38 17.38
CA ASN A 15 3.13 2.03 17.57
C ASN A 15 1.66 1.85 17.10
N ARG A 16 1.24 2.63 16.11
CA ARG A 16 -0.11 2.59 15.51
C ARG A 16 -0.09 1.76 14.21
N ALA A 17 0.36 0.51 14.32
CA ALA A 17 0.66 -0.35 13.18
C ALA A 17 -0.51 -0.52 12.19
N LYS A 18 -1.73 -0.72 12.70
CA LYS A 18 -2.93 -0.87 11.87
C LYS A 18 -3.22 0.38 11.03
N GLU A 19 -3.06 1.54 11.64
CA GLU A 19 -3.26 2.82 10.96
C GLU A 19 -2.15 3.10 9.96
N ALA A 20 -0.90 2.80 10.31
CA ALA A 20 0.23 2.91 9.38
C ALA A 20 -0.01 2.07 8.12
N ILE A 21 -0.49 0.83 8.27
CA ILE A 21 -0.82 -0.08 7.17
C ILE A 21 -1.98 0.46 6.31
N ALA A 22 -3.04 0.96 6.94
CA ALA A 22 -4.13 1.62 6.22
C ALA A 22 -3.63 2.85 5.44
N TYR A 23 -2.73 3.63 6.03
CA TYR A 23 -2.18 4.82 5.40
C TYR A 23 -1.24 4.49 4.23
N ILE A 24 -0.47 3.40 4.33
CA ILE A 24 0.35 2.88 3.22
C ILE A 24 -0.55 2.53 2.01
N TYR A 25 -1.71 1.92 2.23
CA TYR A 25 -2.67 1.67 1.15
C TYR A 25 -3.21 2.97 0.50
N LEU A 26 -3.42 4.04 1.29
CA LEU A 26 -3.78 5.34 0.73
C LEU A 26 -2.67 5.94 -0.13
N ILE A 27 -1.42 5.80 0.30
CA ILE A 27 -0.25 6.25 -0.49
C ILE A 27 -0.18 5.46 -1.80
N TYR A 28 -0.38 4.14 -1.78
CA TYR A 28 -0.47 3.32 -2.99
C TYR A 28 -1.52 3.85 -3.97
N ASN A 29 -2.75 4.12 -3.51
CA ASN A 29 -3.83 4.65 -4.35
C ASN A 29 -3.46 6.00 -4.98
N ASP A 30 -2.82 6.89 -4.21
CA ASP A 30 -2.33 8.17 -4.73
C ASP A 30 -1.30 7.98 -5.84
N ILE A 31 -0.36 7.04 -5.67
CA ILE A 31 0.67 6.75 -6.67
C ILE A 31 0.03 6.25 -7.97
N ILE A 32 -0.92 5.32 -7.88
CA ILE A 32 -1.64 4.82 -9.06
C ILE A 32 -2.40 5.95 -9.74
N THR A 33 -3.09 6.78 -8.96
CA THR A 33 -3.82 7.93 -9.47
C THR A 33 -2.90 8.92 -10.17
N ILE A 34 -1.72 9.19 -9.62
CA ILE A 34 -0.77 10.15 -10.18
C ILE A 34 -0.14 9.62 -11.46
N LYS A 35 0.33 8.36 -11.45
CA LYS A 35 1.04 7.75 -12.58
C LYS A 35 0.11 7.36 -13.72
N PHE A 36 -1.03 6.74 -13.42
CA PHE A 36 -1.90 6.14 -14.42
C PHE A 36 -3.23 6.88 -14.62
N LYS A 37 -3.53 7.91 -13.81
CA LYS A 37 -4.81 8.67 -13.85
C LYS A 37 -6.05 7.79 -13.66
N LYS A 38 -5.91 6.68 -12.92
CA LYS A 38 -6.94 5.66 -12.72
C LYS A 38 -7.20 5.41 -11.23
N PRO A 39 -7.84 6.35 -10.52
CA PRO A 39 -8.15 6.21 -9.09
C PRO A 39 -9.13 5.06 -8.83
N ARG A 40 -9.08 4.49 -7.61
CA ARG A 40 -10.10 3.53 -7.15
C ARG A 40 -11.47 4.21 -7.11
N LEU A 41 -12.49 3.56 -7.64
CA LEU A 41 -13.86 4.05 -7.59
C LEU A 41 -14.47 3.75 -6.22
N ALA A 42 -15.41 4.60 -5.76
CA ALA A 42 -15.99 4.49 -4.42
C ALA A 42 -16.68 3.13 -4.17
N HIS A 43 -17.30 2.55 -5.20
CA HIS A 43 -17.99 1.26 -5.13
C HIS A 43 -17.06 0.06 -5.28
N GLN A 44 -15.79 0.25 -5.67
CA GLN A 44 -14.86 -0.85 -5.89
C GLN A 44 -14.24 -1.29 -4.56
N THR A 45 -14.23 -2.58 -4.29
CA THR A 45 -13.41 -3.19 -3.25
C THR A 45 -11.92 -3.04 -3.56
N ILE A 46 -11.06 -3.25 -2.56
CA ILE A 46 -9.61 -3.20 -2.75
C ILE A 46 -9.11 -4.33 -3.68
N ARG A 47 -9.79 -5.49 -3.66
CA ARG A 47 -9.51 -6.63 -4.55
C ARG A 47 -9.88 -6.32 -6.01
N GLU A 48 -11.09 -5.82 -6.25
CA GLU A 48 -11.52 -5.42 -7.60
C GLU A 48 -10.60 -4.34 -8.17
N TYR A 49 -10.17 -3.39 -7.34
CA TYR A 49 -9.21 -2.39 -7.76
C TYR A 49 -7.85 -3.00 -8.11
N ALA A 50 -7.38 -3.99 -7.35
CA ALA A 50 -6.15 -4.71 -7.65
C ALA A 50 -6.21 -5.47 -8.98
N ILE A 51 -7.31 -6.18 -9.23
CA ILE A 51 -7.56 -6.87 -10.50
C ILE A 51 -7.50 -5.85 -11.65
N ARG A 52 -8.18 -4.71 -11.51
CA ARG A 52 -8.13 -3.64 -12.52
C ARG A 52 -6.71 -3.13 -12.77
N CYS A 53 -5.91 -2.97 -11.72
CA CYS A 53 -4.53 -2.54 -11.84
C CYS A 53 -3.66 -3.55 -12.63
N VAL A 54 -3.91 -4.85 -12.46
CA VAL A 54 -3.25 -5.89 -13.26
C VAL A 54 -3.74 -5.85 -14.70
N THR A 55 -5.05 -5.88 -14.92
CA THR A 55 -5.63 -6.09 -16.26
C THR A 55 -5.54 -4.85 -17.15
N GLU A 56 -5.60 -3.65 -16.58
CA GLU A 56 -5.63 -2.40 -17.35
C GLU A 56 -4.33 -1.59 -17.25
N LEU A 57 -3.53 -1.76 -16.18
CA LEU A 57 -2.34 -0.92 -15.92
C LEU A 57 -1.02 -1.69 -15.96
N ASP A 58 -1.07 -2.95 -16.42
CA ASP A 58 0.09 -3.84 -16.59
C ASP A 58 0.92 -4.02 -15.29
N GLN A 59 0.25 -3.96 -14.13
CA GLN A 59 0.90 -4.27 -12.87
C GLN A 59 1.07 -5.77 -12.69
N LYS A 60 2.21 -6.15 -12.11
CA LYS A 60 2.56 -7.55 -11.85
C LYS A 60 1.65 -8.17 -10.78
N PRO A 61 0.90 -9.24 -11.10
CA PRO A 61 0.08 -9.99 -10.13
C PRO A 61 0.84 -10.39 -8.87
N GLU A 62 2.07 -10.87 -9.04
CA GLU A 62 2.97 -11.35 -7.99
C GLU A 62 3.42 -10.25 -7.01
N SER A 63 3.33 -8.98 -7.41
CA SER A 63 3.65 -7.84 -6.54
C SER A 63 2.41 -7.28 -5.86
N ILE A 64 1.33 -7.06 -6.63
CA ILE A 64 0.13 -6.38 -6.12
C ILE A 64 -0.75 -7.27 -5.25
N TYR A 65 -0.97 -8.54 -5.61
CA TYR A 65 -1.90 -9.39 -4.88
C TYR A 65 -1.45 -9.73 -3.46
N PRO A 66 -0.17 -10.06 -3.20
CA PRO A 66 0.30 -10.25 -1.82
C PRO A 66 0.12 -9.00 -0.96
N PHE A 67 0.42 -7.82 -1.52
CA PHE A 67 0.23 -6.54 -0.83
C PHE A 67 -1.25 -6.30 -0.48
N ILE A 68 -2.16 -6.43 -1.46
CA ILE A 68 -3.59 -6.17 -1.25
C ILE A 68 -4.22 -7.18 -0.29
N LYS A 69 -3.83 -8.47 -0.39
CA LYS A 69 -4.26 -9.49 0.58
C LYS A 69 -3.82 -9.12 1.99
N LYS A 70 -2.58 -8.65 2.17
CA LYS A 70 -2.08 -8.24 3.49
C LYS A 70 -2.86 -7.06 4.07
N ILE A 71 -3.20 -6.07 3.24
CA ILE A 71 -4.07 -4.95 3.65
C ILE A 71 -5.43 -5.48 4.10
N GLU A 72 -6.01 -6.41 3.34
CA GLU A 72 -7.33 -6.96 3.62
C GLU A 72 -7.39 -7.72 4.95
N ASP A 73 -6.43 -8.62 5.17
CA ASP A 73 -6.34 -9.45 6.37
C ASP A 73 -6.24 -8.58 7.64
N ILE A 74 -5.62 -7.41 7.55
CA ILE A 74 -5.37 -6.51 8.70
C ILE A 74 -6.52 -5.53 8.91
N ILE A 75 -7.01 -4.90 7.85
CA ILE A 75 -8.05 -3.86 7.97
C ILE A 75 -9.42 -4.49 8.19
N TYR A 76 -9.72 -5.61 7.52
CA TYR A 76 -11.04 -6.23 7.55
C TYR A 76 -11.05 -7.60 8.26
N GLY A 77 -9.91 -8.28 8.35
CA GLY A 77 -9.82 -9.59 9.01
C GLY A 77 -9.80 -9.56 10.54
N GLY A 78 -9.82 -8.36 11.16
CA GLY A 78 -9.88 -8.21 12.62
C GLY A 78 -8.58 -8.58 13.35
N VAL A 79 -7.49 -8.83 12.62
CA VAL A 79 -6.17 -9.13 13.18
C VAL A 79 -5.51 -7.84 13.62
N GLU A 80 -5.17 -7.73 14.90
CA GLU A 80 -4.30 -6.64 15.36
C GLU A 80 -2.86 -6.89 14.88
N PRO A 81 -2.30 -6.02 14.03
CA PRO A 81 -0.99 -6.26 13.45
C PRO A 81 0.11 -5.98 14.47
N THR A 82 1.12 -6.84 14.52
CA THR A 82 2.35 -6.53 15.25
C THR A 82 3.32 -5.76 14.36
N ASN A 83 4.44 -5.31 14.92
CA ASN A 83 5.52 -4.70 14.16
C ASN A 83 6.07 -5.61 13.04
N LYS A 84 5.94 -6.94 13.19
CA LYS A 84 6.31 -7.89 12.14
C LYS A 84 5.42 -7.74 10.90
N GLU A 85 4.11 -7.65 11.10
CA GLU A 85 3.13 -7.48 10.04
C GLU A 85 3.28 -6.14 9.35
N LEU A 86 3.60 -5.09 10.12
CA LEU A 86 3.92 -3.77 9.60
C LEU A 86 5.18 -3.81 8.72
N ASN A 87 6.30 -4.33 9.22
CA ASN A 87 7.56 -4.42 8.48
C ASN A 87 7.40 -5.23 7.19
N PHE A 88 6.66 -6.33 7.26
CA PHE A 88 6.35 -7.13 6.08
C PHE A 88 5.49 -6.37 5.07
N THR A 89 4.49 -5.60 5.53
CA THR A 89 3.67 -4.75 4.66
C THR A 89 4.50 -3.65 4.00
N VAL A 90 5.41 -3.02 4.74
CA VAL A 90 6.37 -2.03 4.21
C VAL A 90 7.27 -2.65 3.14
N GLN A 91 7.74 -3.87 3.35
CA GLN A 91 8.56 -4.58 2.37
C GLN A 91 7.79 -4.85 1.07
N LEU A 92 6.57 -5.39 1.17
CA LEU A 92 5.68 -5.60 0.02
C LEU A 92 5.42 -4.29 -0.72
N PHE A 93 5.13 -3.22 0.01
CA PHE A 93 4.88 -1.91 -0.56
C PHE A 93 6.13 -1.32 -1.22
N SER A 94 7.32 -1.53 -0.66
CA SER A 94 8.59 -1.05 -1.23
C SER A 94 8.88 -1.70 -2.58
N ASN A 95 8.65 -3.00 -2.69
CA ASN A 95 8.77 -3.74 -3.95
C ASN A 95 7.76 -3.22 -4.98
N LEU A 96 6.49 -3.10 -4.57
CA LEU A 96 5.42 -2.61 -5.43
C LEU A 96 5.67 -1.15 -5.88
N TYR A 97 6.16 -0.29 -4.99
CA TYR A 97 6.56 1.07 -5.30
C TYR A 97 7.67 1.10 -6.37
N ASN A 98 8.66 0.22 -6.26
CA ASN A 98 9.73 0.11 -7.24
C ASN A 98 9.19 -0.37 -8.60
N ASP A 99 8.38 -1.42 -8.63
CA ASP A 99 7.74 -1.91 -9.87
C ASP A 99 6.92 -0.81 -10.55
N ILE A 100 6.18 -0.02 -9.77
CA ILE A 100 5.33 1.04 -10.30
C ILE A 100 6.14 2.25 -10.72
N THR A 101 7.19 2.65 -10.01
CA THR A 101 7.83 3.97 -10.23
C THR A 101 9.21 3.90 -10.86
N GLY A 102 9.84 2.73 -10.86
CA GLY A 102 11.25 2.54 -11.20
C GLY A 102 12.21 3.16 -10.18
N LYS A 103 11.71 3.61 -9.01
CA LYS A 103 12.49 4.31 -7.98
C LYS A 103 12.55 3.50 -6.70
N THR A 104 13.57 3.71 -5.90
CA THR A 104 13.58 3.24 -4.51
C THR A 104 12.57 4.04 -3.70
N LEU A 105 11.93 3.38 -2.75
CA LEU A 105 11.06 4.05 -1.80
C LEU A 105 11.86 5.15 -1.07
N PRO A 106 11.33 6.37 -0.91
CA PRO A 106 12.05 7.45 -0.23
C PRO A 106 12.51 6.99 1.16
N THR A 107 13.72 7.39 1.56
CA THR A 107 14.41 7.08 2.83
C THR A 107 13.70 7.58 4.10
N VAL A 108 12.44 7.99 3.99
CA VAL A 108 11.52 7.99 5.13
C VAL A 108 11.23 6.51 5.42
N SER A 109 12.25 5.80 5.90
CA SER A 109 12.16 4.42 6.33
C SER A 109 11.09 4.37 7.43
N PHE A 110 10.05 3.59 7.15
CA PHE A 110 9.08 3.18 8.15
C PHE A 110 9.78 2.42 9.27
#